data_AF-G6XFS5-F1
#
_entry.id   AF-G6XFS5-F1
#
_cell.length_a   1.000
_cell.length_b   1.000
_cell.length_c   1.000
_cell.angle_alpha   90.00
_cell.angle_beta   90.00
_cell.angle_gamma   90.00
#
_symmetry.space_group_name_H-M   'P 1'
#
loop_
_entity.id
_entity.type
_entity.pdbx_description
1 polymer ?
#
loop_
_entity_poly.entity_id
_entity_poly.type
_entity_poly.pdbx_seq_one_letter_code
_entity_poly.pdbx_strand_id
1 'polypeptide(L)'
;MFWLGTLIVTAVVLLPALLGLRHLRRRVDARDSALALYRGQLGELERDHALALISDEEYGAAKLEIQRRLLATDSEASIPDLQERPRRTKGVLAALGIGLGVPVLAFALYIVNGHPSLPPQPLSERHVAPDAKSLDMIHKLQAQVATIPAGSTTYATGHFLLGQVEAREGMTADAIRDWRAALETRFEPELAIRLAELESQQGGRISPEALDLYRRALAAAPKDAPWRMAVEARIAVGEHQENNGQ
;
A
#
# COMPACT_ATOMS: atom_id res chain seq x y z
N MET A 1 6.89 7.46 -0.38
CA MET A 1 5.72 6.62 -0.74
C MET A 1 5.09 5.92 0.46
N PHE A 2 5.88 5.32 1.38
CA PHE A 2 5.36 4.71 2.62
C PHE A 2 4.48 5.63 3.49
N TRP A 3 4.93 6.87 3.72
CA TRP A 3 4.20 7.88 4.51
C TRP A 3 2.81 8.24 3.97
N LEU A 4 2.60 8.15 2.66
CA LEU A 4 1.30 8.44 2.05
C LEU A 4 0.31 7.31 2.34
N GLY A 5 0.77 6.06 2.24
CA GLY A 5 -0.04 4.88 2.56
C GLY A 5 -0.46 4.85 4.03
N THR A 6 0.46 5.14 4.95
CA THR A 6 0.14 5.17 6.39
C THR A 6 -0.85 6.28 6.74
N LEU A 7 -0.74 7.45 6.12
CA LEU A 7 -1.67 8.56 6.33
C LEU A 7 -3.09 8.21 5.83
N ILE A 8 -3.21 7.56 4.67
CA ILE A 8 -4.51 7.13 4.11
C ILE A 8 -5.18 6.09 5.02
N VAL A 9 -4.45 5.08 5.47
CA VAL A 9 -5.01 4.03 6.36
C VAL A 9 -5.47 4.65 7.69
N THR A 10 -4.67 5.55 8.26
CA THR A 10 -5.03 6.25 9.50
C THR A 10 -6.31 7.08 9.33
N ALA A 11 -6.44 7.79 8.20
CA ALA A 11 -7.63 8.60 7.90
C ALA A 11 -8.90 7.74 7.77
N VAL A 12 -8.82 6.58 7.10
CA VAL A 12 -9.97 5.67 6.95
C VAL A 12 -10.40 5.08 8.30
N VAL A 13 -9.45 4.70 9.16
CA VAL A 13 -9.74 4.14 10.49
C VAL A 13 -10.38 5.18 11.42
N LEU A 14 -9.93 6.44 11.35
CA LEU A 14 -10.46 7.52 12.20
C LEU A 14 -11.78 8.12 11.70
N LEU A 15 -12.12 7.94 10.43
CA LEU A 15 -13.31 8.53 9.79
C LEU A 15 -14.62 8.22 10.53
N PRO A 16 -14.92 6.97 10.94
CA PRO A 16 -16.16 6.65 11.64
C PRO A 16 -16.25 7.29 13.02
N ALA A 17 -15.12 7.37 13.74
CA ALA A 17 -15.05 8.04 15.05
C ALA A 17 -15.29 9.55 14.91
N LEU A 18 -14.71 10.18 13.89
CA LEU A 18 -14.89 11.59 13.59
C LEU A 18 -16.34 11.92 13.19
N LEU A 19 -16.96 11.08 12.36
CA LEU A 19 -18.37 11.21 12.00
C LEU A 19 -19.28 11.01 13.22
N GLY A 20 -18.98 10.03 14.08
CA GLY A 20 -19.69 9.80 15.33
C GLY A 20 -19.65 11.00 16.28
N LEU A 21 -18.47 11.60 16.49
CA LEU A 21 -18.31 12.81 17.32
C LEU A 21 -19.08 14.00 16.74
N ARG A 22 -19.07 14.18 15.41
CA ARG A 22 -19.82 15.25 14.74
C ARG A 22 -21.33 15.12 14.94
N HIS A 23 -21.87 13.90 14.86
CA HIS A 23 -23.29 13.65 15.11
C HIS A 23 -23.66 13.89 16.57
N LEU A 24 -22.79 13.54 17.52
CA LEU A 24 -23.02 13.82 18.93
C LEU A 24 -23.03 15.33 19.21
N ARG A 25 -22.07 16.08 18.66
CA ARG A 25 -22.00 17.54 18.81
C ARG A 25 -23.23 18.24 18.24
N ARG A 26 -23.69 17.85 17.04
CA ARG A 26 -24.93 18.39 16.44
C ARG A 26 -26.18 18.15 17.29
N ARG A 27 -26.26 17.01 18.01
CA ARG A 27 -27.39 16.74 18.92
C ARG A 27 -27.34 17.64 20.17
N VAL A 28 -26.14 17.89 20.70
CA VAL A 28 -25.94 18.83 21.82
C VAL A 28 -26.29 20.26 21.40
N ASP A 29 -25.80 20.71 20.24
CA ASP A 29 -26.09 22.05 19.71
C ASP A 29 -27.60 22.28 19.48
N ALA A 30 -28.32 21.27 18.98
CA ALA A 30 -29.78 21.34 18.80
C ALA A 30 -30.54 21.45 20.13
N ARG A 31 -30.07 20.77 21.19
CA ARG A 31 -30.64 20.87 22.54
C ARG A 31 -30.46 22.27 23.12
N ASP A 32 -29.25 22.81 23.05
CA ASP A 32 -28.94 24.13 23.59
C ASP A 32 -29.73 25.23 22.87
N SER A 33 -29.90 25.08 21.55
CA SER A 33 -30.73 25.99 20.72
C SER A 33 -32.21 25.97 21.13
N ALA A 34 -32.77 24.79 21.39
CA ALA A 34 -34.16 24.65 21.85
C ALA A 34 -34.37 25.27 23.26
N LEU A 35 -33.43 25.06 24.17
CA LEU A 35 -33.48 25.66 25.52
C LEU A 35 -33.44 27.19 25.47
N ALA A 36 -32.61 27.77 24.59
CA ALA A 36 -32.54 29.22 24.41
C ALA A 36 -33.88 29.79 23.90
N LEU A 37 -34.56 29.10 22.98
CA LEU A 37 -35.86 29.51 22.46
C LEU A 37 -36.94 29.54 23.56
N TYR A 38 -37.05 28.48 24.36
CA TYR A 38 -38.06 28.41 25.43
C TYR A 38 -37.84 29.46 26.54
N ARG A 39 -36.58 29.79 26.85
CA ARG A 39 -36.27 30.90 27.76
C ARG A 39 -36.74 32.25 27.21
N GLY A 40 -36.58 32.46 25.90
CA GLY A 40 -37.10 33.64 25.21
C GLY A 40 -38.63 33.74 25.32
N GLN A 41 -39.34 32.64 25.07
CA GLN A 41 -40.80 32.59 25.16
C GLN A 41 -41.33 32.88 26.56
N LEU A 42 -40.67 32.40 27.62
CA LEU A 42 -41.06 32.74 28.99
C LEU A 42 -40.85 34.22 29.31
N GLY A 43 -39.77 34.82 28.80
CA GLY A 43 -39.51 36.25 28.97
C GLY A 43 -40.48 37.13 28.17
N GLU A 44 -40.92 36.69 26.99
CA GLU A 44 -42.01 37.34 26.24
C GLU A 44 -43.32 37.27 27.01
N LEU A 45 -43.69 36.10 27.51
CA LEU A 45 -44.91 35.89 28.27
C LEU A 45 -44.95 36.73 29.57
N GLU A 46 -43.80 36.87 30.26
CA GLU A 46 -43.68 37.71 31.45
C GLU A 46 -43.81 39.21 31.13
N ARG A 47 -43.29 39.66 29.99
CA ARG A 47 -43.49 41.05 29.53
C ARG A 47 -44.94 41.34 29.17
N ASP A 48 -45.61 40.41 28.48
CA ASP A 48 -47.01 40.58 28.09
C ASP A 48 -47.93 40.63 29.31
N HIS A 49 -47.62 39.83 30.35
CA HIS A 49 -48.29 39.88 31.64
C HIS A 49 -48.03 41.20 32.39
N ALA A 50 -46.77 41.66 32.43
CA ALA A 50 -46.42 42.94 33.06
C ALA A 50 -47.07 44.15 32.38
N LEU A 51 -47.35 44.06 31.08
CA LEU A 51 -48.08 45.06 30.30
C LEU A 51 -49.61 44.89 30.36
N ALA A 52 -50.12 43.95 31.15
CA ALA A 52 -51.54 43.61 31.29
C ALA A 52 -52.24 43.26 29.95
N LEU A 53 -51.49 42.72 28.99
CA LEU A 53 -52.03 42.24 27.70
C LEU A 53 -52.73 40.89 27.83
N ILE A 54 -52.41 40.12 28.87
CA ILE A 54 -52.95 38.79 29.17
C ILE A 54 -53.34 38.72 30.65
N SER A 55 -54.37 37.92 30.96
CA SER A 55 -54.84 37.72 32.33
C SER A 55 -53.92 36.81 33.16
N ASP A 56 -54.05 36.87 34.50
CA ASP A 56 -53.30 35.98 35.41
C ASP A 56 -53.54 34.49 35.13
N GLU A 57 -54.78 34.14 34.75
CA GLU A 57 -55.18 32.76 34.44
C GLU A 57 -54.55 32.28 33.12
N GLU A 58 -54.55 33.12 32.08
CA GLU A 58 -53.90 32.83 30.80
C GLU A 58 -52.38 32.76 30.93
N TYR A 59 -51.77 33.65 31.71
CA TYR A 59 -50.34 33.62 32.03
C TYR A 59 -49.96 32.30 32.73
N GLY A 60 -50.72 31.91 33.75
CA GLY A 60 -50.51 30.66 34.49
C GLY A 60 -50.62 29.43 33.59
N ALA A 61 -51.68 29.36 32.76
CA ALA A 61 -51.90 28.26 31.83
C ALA A 61 -50.80 28.16 30.75
N ALA A 62 -50.42 29.30 30.14
CA ALA A 62 -49.39 29.33 29.10
C ALA A 62 -48.00 29.00 29.66
N LYS A 63 -47.66 29.49 30.86
CA LYS A 63 -46.41 29.19 31.55
C LYS A 63 -46.30 27.70 31.86
N LEU A 64 -47.37 27.09 32.37
CA LEU A 64 -47.42 25.65 32.65
C LEU A 64 -47.25 24.81 31.38
N GLU A 65 -47.88 25.21 30.27
CA GLU A 65 -47.75 24.51 28.98
C GLU A 65 -46.33 24.61 28.41
N ILE A 66 -45.68 25.77 28.47
CA ILE A 66 -44.28 25.94 28.04
C ILE A 66 -43.33 25.11 28.91
N GLN A 67 -43.52 25.11 30.23
CA GLN A 67 -42.74 24.27 31.15
C GLN A 67 -42.95 22.78 30.88
N ARG A 68 -44.19 22.36 30.60
CA ARG A 68 -44.52 20.98 30.23
C ARG A 68 -43.85 20.59 28.91
N ARG A 69 -43.86 21.47 27.89
CA ARG A 69 -43.16 21.24 26.61
C ARG A 69 -41.66 21.18 26.79
N LEU A 70 -41.08 22.04 27.63
CA LEU A 70 -39.67 22.02 27.96
C LEU A 70 -39.27 20.68 28.60
N LEU A 71 -40.03 20.23 29.60
CA LEU A 71 -39.84 18.93 30.25
C LEU A 71 -40.07 17.76 29.28
N ALA A 72 -41.03 17.88 28.36
CA ALA A 72 -41.26 16.89 27.32
C ALA A 72 -40.11 16.83 26.30
N THR A 73 -39.50 17.96 25.92
CA THR A 73 -38.32 17.97 25.05
C THR A 73 -37.06 17.41 25.73
N ASP A 74 -36.92 17.60 27.05
CA ASP A 74 -35.86 16.97 27.84
C ASP A 74 -36.11 15.46 28.02
N SER A 75 -37.38 15.07 28.10
CA SER A 75 -37.83 13.67 28.12
C SER A 75 -37.70 13.01 26.74
N GLU A 76 -38.00 13.66 25.62
CA GLU A 76 -37.76 13.12 24.26
C GLU A 76 -36.27 13.04 23.93
N ALA A 77 -35.43 13.91 24.52
CA ALA A 77 -33.98 13.73 24.50
C ALA A 77 -33.51 12.50 25.33
N SER A 78 -34.35 11.99 26.24
CA SER A 78 -34.07 10.84 27.11
C SER A 78 -35.02 9.63 26.95
N ILE A 79 -35.98 9.68 26.02
CA ILE A 79 -36.91 8.59 25.67
C ILE A 79 -36.65 8.21 24.21
N PRO A 80 -35.81 7.19 23.97
CA PRO A 80 -36.02 6.35 22.81
C PRO A 80 -37.28 5.52 23.07
N ASP A 81 -38.25 5.72 22.18
CA ASP A 81 -39.47 4.95 22.02
C ASP A 81 -39.28 3.45 22.37
N LEU A 82 -40.17 2.95 23.23
CA LEU A 82 -40.15 1.62 23.83
C LEU A 82 -40.85 0.55 22.97
N GLN A 83 -40.94 0.71 21.64
CA GLN A 83 -41.58 -0.31 20.79
C GLN A 83 -40.72 -0.98 19.71
N GLU A 84 -39.49 -0.56 19.44
CA GLU A 84 -38.49 -1.45 18.84
C GLU A 84 -37.10 -1.12 19.39
N ARG A 85 -36.53 -2.04 20.19
CA ARG A 85 -35.09 -2.04 20.46
C ARG A 85 -34.39 -2.85 19.37
N PRO A 86 -33.85 -2.26 18.28
CA PRO A 86 -32.72 -2.88 17.63
C PRO A 86 -31.52 -2.64 18.54
N ARG A 87 -31.27 -3.56 19.47
CA ARG A 87 -29.93 -4.06 19.84
C ARG A 87 -28.74 -3.06 19.75
N ARG A 88 -28.88 -1.79 20.17
CA ARG A 88 -27.83 -0.77 19.95
C ARG A 88 -26.54 -1.11 20.71
N THR A 89 -26.67 -1.74 21.88
CA THR A 89 -25.56 -2.35 22.62
C THR A 89 -24.98 -3.59 21.93
N LYS A 90 -25.78 -4.42 21.27
CA LYS A 90 -25.26 -5.60 20.55
C LYS A 90 -24.60 -5.24 19.22
N GLY A 91 -24.99 -4.13 18.58
CA GLY A 91 -24.30 -3.58 17.41
C GLY A 91 -22.94 -2.96 17.79
N VAL A 92 -22.86 -2.23 18.90
CA VAL A 92 -21.60 -1.67 19.41
C VAL A 92 -20.66 -2.77 19.92
N LEU A 93 -21.18 -3.77 20.67
CA LEU A 93 -20.37 -4.90 21.12
C LEU A 93 -19.91 -5.80 19.96
N ALA A 94 -20.74 -6.00 18.93
CA ALA A 94 -20.33 -6.72 17.73
C ALA A 94 -19.29 -5.93 16.92
N ALA A 95 -19.46 -4.61 16.78
CA ALA A 95 -18.49 -3.76 16.10
C ALA A 95 -17.15 -3.70 16.86
N LEU A 96 -17.19 -3.63 18.19
CA LEU A 96 -15.99 -3.69 19.03
C LEU A 96 -15.35 -5.08 19.01
N GLY A 97 -16.16 -6.13 19.04
CA GLY A 97 -15.71 -7.52 18.93
C GLY A 97 -15.05 -7.83 17.59
N ILE A 98 -15.57 -7.29 16.49
CA ILE A 98 -14.94 -7.41 15.16
C ILE A 98 -13.69 -6.52 15.09
N GLY A 99 -13.79 -5.27 15.56
CA GLY A 99 -12.72 -4.28 15.51
C GLY A 99 -11.48 -4.66 16.34
N LEU A 100 -11.67 -5.34 17.47
CA LEU A 100 -10.57 -5.87 18.29
C LEU A 100 -10.25 -7.32 17.97
N GLY A 101 -11.27 -8.14 17.73
CA GLY A 101 -11.12 -9.58 17.54
C GLY A 101 -10.39 -9.94 16.26
N VAL A 102 -10.66 -9.24 15.15
CA VAL A 102 -9.96 -9.52 13.88
C VAL A 102 -8.46 -9.22 13.98
N PRO A 103 -8.01 -8.05 14.49
CA PRO A 103 -6.58 -7.80 14.69
C PRO A 103 -5.92 -8.77 15.68
N VAL A 104 -6.58 -9.08 16.80
CA VAL A 104 -6.04 -10.01 17.80
C VAL A 104 -5.91 -11.43 17.25
N LEU A 105 -6.91 -11.90 16.51
CA LEU A 105 -6.88 -13.21 15.87
C LEU A 105 -5.80 -13.27 14.78
N ALA A 106 -5.69 -12.22 13.95
CA ALA A 106 -4.64 -12.13 12.95
C ALA A 106 -3.24 -12.14 13.58
N PHE A 107 -3.05 -11.41 14.68
CA PHE A 107 -1.80 -11.40 15.43
C PHE A 107 -1.48 -12.77 16.05
N ALA A 108 -2.47 -13.43 16.67
CA ALA A 108 -2.30 -14.77 17.23
C ALA A 108 -1.94 -15.81 16.14
N LEU A 109 -2.63 -15.77 15.01
CA LEU A 109 -2.31 -16.63 13.85
C LEU A 109 -0.90 -16.37 13.32
N TYR A 110 -0.45 -15.11 13.28
CA TYR A 110 0.91 -14.75 12.88
C TYR A 110 1.97 -15.24 13.87
N ILE A 111 1.72 -15.20 15.18
CA ILE A 111 2.68 -15.74 16.16
C ILE A 111 2.77 -17.27 16.07
N VAL A 112 1.65 -17.96 15.83
CA VAL A 112 1.62 -19.43 15.75
C VAL A 112 2.19 -19.94 14.42
N ASN A 113 1.89 -19.28 13.31
CA ASN A 113 2.22 -19.76 11.95
C ASN A 113 3.33 -18.96 11.28
N GLY A 114 3.68 -17.79 11.81
CA GLY A 114 4.71 -16.92 11.25
C GLY A 114 6.06 -17.08 11.95
N HIS A 115 7.02 -16.30 11.49
CA HIS A 115 8.39 -16.32 12.01
C HIS A 115 8.79 -14.91 12.50
N PRO A 116 8.31 -14.48 13.67
CA PRO A 116 8.53 -13.13 14.21
C PRO A 116 10.00 -12.83 14.54
N SER A 117 10.83 -13.87 14.64
CA SER A 117 12.26 -13.79 14.91
C SER A 117 13.13 -13.64 13.66
N LEU A 118 12.55 -13.60 12.46
CA LEU A 118 13.34 -13.40 11.24
C LEU A 118 13.83 -11.95 11.18
N PRO A 119 15.15 -11.74 11.02
CA PRO A 119 15.69 -10.41 10.81
C PRO A 119 15.16 -9.82 9.49
N PRO A 120 15.05 -8.48 9.36
CA PRO A 120 14.73 -7.85 8.09
C PRO A 120 15.83 -8.20 7.09
N GLN A 121 15.46 -8.88 6.01
CA GLN A 121 16.41 -9.33 5.00
C GLN A 121 16.41 -8.35 3.81
N PRO A 122 17.48 -7.54 3.63
CA PRO A 122 17.62 -6.68 2.46
C PRO A 122 17.78 -7.53 1.19
N LEU A 123 17.17 -7.09 0.09
CA LEU A 123 17.15 -7.81 -1.20
C LEU A 123 18.55 -8.07 -1.79
N SER A 124 19.55 -7.29 -1.40
CA SER A 124 20.89 -7.26 -2.01
C SER A 124 21.91 -8.22 -1.40
N GLU A 125 21.73 -8.67 -0.15
CA GLU A 125 22.73 -9.51 0.55
C GLU A 125 22.33 -10.99 0.66
N ARG A 126 21.24 -11.40 0.02
CA ARG A 126 20.73 -12.78 0.11
C ARG A 126 21.23 -13.71 -1.00
N HIS A 127 22.40 -13.45 -1.59
CA HIS A 127 23.14 -14.49 -2.30
C HIS A 127 23.92 -15.29 -1.26
N VAL A 128 23.22 -16.17 -0.53
CA VAL A 128 23.88 -17.23 0.24
C VAL A 128 24.69 -18.04 -0.76
N ALA A 129 25.98 -18.22 -0.52
CA ALA A 129 26.82 -19.04 -1.40
C ALA A 129 26.10 -20.38 -1.67
N PRO A 130 26.06 -20.86 -2.93
CA PRO A 130 25.34 -22.07 -3.28
C PRO A 130 25.76 -23.21 -2.36
N ASP A 131 24.79 -23.96 -1.83
CA ASP A 131 25.10 -25.12 -1.01
C ASP A 131 25.88 -26.16 -1.83
N ALA A 132 26.63 -27.04 -1.16
CA ALA A 132 27.53 -27.98 -1.84
C ALA A 132 26.80 -28.87 -2.87
N LYS A 133 25.51 -29.17 -2.62
CA LYS A 133 24.67 -29.96 -3.52
C LYS A 133 24.27 -29.17 -4.77
N SER A 134 23.90 -27.90 -4.63
CA SER A 134 23.57 -27.04 -5.77
C SER A 134 24.80 -26.77 -6.61
N LEU A 135 25.95 -26.55 -5.99
CA LEU A 135 27.22 -26.36 -6.70
C LEU A 135 27.63 -27.61 -7.50
N ASP A 136 27.50 -28.81 -6.94
CA ASP A 136 27.72 -30.07 -7.67
C ASP A 136 26.74 -30.24 -8.86
N MET A 137 25.48 -29.84 -8.68
CA MET A 137 24.51 -29.84 -9.78
C MET A 137 24.90 -28.86 -10.89
N ILE A 138 25.31 -27.63 -10.55
CA ILE A 138 25.74 -26.61 -11.52
C ILE A 138 26.96 -27.10 -12.28
N HIS A 139 27.96 -27.68 -11.61
CA HIS A 139 29.14 -28.24 -12.29
C HIS A 139 28.77 -29.36 -13.28
N LYS A 140 27.80 -30.21 -12.93
CA LYS A 140 27.28 -31.23 -13.87
C LYS A 140 26.59 -30.59 -15.08
N LEU A 141 25.82 -29.53 -14.87
CA LEU A 141 25.19 -28.78 -15.95
C LEU A 141 26.25 -28.09 -16.84
N GLN A 142 27.27 -27.48 -16.27
CA GLN A 142 28.40 -26.88 -16.99
C GLN A 142 29.12 -27.93 -17.85
N ALA A 143 29.43 -29.09 -17.28
CA ALA A 143 30.03 -30.20 -18.01
C ALA A 143 29.14 -30.68 -19.16
N GLN A 144 27.82 -30.77 -18.95
CA GLN A 144 26.87 -31.17 -19.98
C GLN A 144 26.77 -30.13 -21.10
N VAL A 145 26.66 -28.83 -20.78
CA VAL A 145 26.60 -27.75 -21.77
C VAL A 145 27.90 -27.67 -22.57
N ALA A 146 29.05 -27.92 -21.95
CA ALA A 146 30.34 -27.96 -22.63
C ALA A 146 30.46 -29.06 -23.70
N THR A 147 29.61 -30.10 -23.66
CA THR A 147 29.55 -31.13 -24.71
C THR A 147 28.73 -30.70 -25.93
N ILE A 148 27.97 -29.59 -25.84
CA ILE A 148 27.15 -29.09 -26.94
C ILE A 148 28.06 -28.37 -27.94
N PRO A 149 28.07 -28.76 -29.24
CA PRO A 149 28.91 -28.10 -30.24
C PRO A 149 28.45 -26.66 -30.51
N ALA A 150 29.40 -25.72 -30.67
CA ALA A 150 29.13 -24.29 -30.91
C ALA A 150 28.27 -23.97 -32.16
N GLY A 151 28.19 -24.90 -33.13
CA GLY A 151 27.33 -24.77 -34.31
C GLY A 151 25.93 -25.38 -34.18
N SER A 152 25.59 -25.98 -33.03
CA SER A 152 24.28 -26.59 -32.80
C SER A 152 23.22 -25.53 -32.50
N THR A 153 21.98 -25.75 -32.95
CA THR A 153 20.83 -24.91 -32.58
C THR A 153 20.57 -24.92 -31.07
N THR A 154 21.00 -25.96 -30.37
CA THR A 154 20.87 -26.10 -28.91
C THR A 154 21.97 -25.41 -28.13
N TYR A 155 23.07 -24.96 -28.76
CA TYR A 155 24.20 -24.33 -28.08
C TYR A 155 23.78 -23.05 -27.36
N ALA A 156 23.11 -22.13 -28.08
CA ALA A 156 22.61 -20.89 -27.51
C ALA A 156 21.64 -21.14 -26.34
N THR A 157 20.73 -22.11 -26.50
CA THR A 157 19.74 -22.46 -25.47
C THR A 157 20.41 -23.06 -24.23
N GLY A 158 21.40 -23.93 -24.40
CA GLY A 158 22.13 -24.55 -23.29
C GLY A 158 22.84 -23.50 -22.43
N HIS A 159 23.61 -22.63 -23.07
CA HIS A 159 24.28 -21.52 -22.41
C HIS A 159 23.30 -20.51 -21.78
N PHE A 160 22.19 -20.19 -22.45
CA PHE A 160 21.17 -19.30 -21.89
C PHE A 160 20.55 -19.85 -20.59
N LEU A 161 20.18 -21.14 -20.58
CA LEU A 161 19.58 -21.79 -19.41
C LEU A 161 20.59 -21.93 -18.27
N LEU A 162 21.84 -22.31 -18.58
CA LEU A 162 22.91 -22.41 -17.59
C LEU A 162 23.18 -21.05 -16.94
N GLY A 163 23.33 -19.99 -17.73
CA GLY A 163 23.53 -18.63 -17.20
C GLY A 163 22.37 -18.14 -16.33
N GLN A 164 21.13 -18.59 -16.58
CA GLN A 164 20.00 -18.27 -15.69
C GLN A 164 20.10 -18.94 -14.32
N VAL A 165 20.60 -20.18 -14.27
CA VAL A 165 20.82 -20.88 -12.99
C VAL A 165 21.98 -20.22 -12.26
N GLU A 166 23.09 -19.97 -12.94
CA GLU A 166 24.27 -19.31 -12.37
C GLU A 166 23.95 -17.92 -11.83
N ALA A 167 23.17 -17.11 -12.55
CA ALA A 167 22.76 -15.78 -12.09
C ALA A 167 21.89 -15.84 -10.83
N ARG A 168 20.99 -16.83 -10.70
CA ARG A 168 20.15 -17.01 -9.51
C ARG A 168 20.96 -17.39 -8.27
N GLU A 169 22.04 -18.14 -8.48
CA GLU A 169 22.94 -18.61 -7.42
C GLU A 169 24.06 -17.58 -7.12
N GLY A 170 24.01 -16.39 -7.71
CA GLY A 170 24.99 -15.33 -7.51
C GLY A 170 26.33 -15.55 -8.23
N MET A 171 26.46 -16.59 -9.06
CA MET A 171 27.63 -16.91 -9.89
C MET A 171 27.71 -15.98 -11.11
N THR A 172 27.83 -14.68 -10.83
CA THR A 172 27.67 -13.58 -11.79
C THR A 172 28.66 -13.68 -12.97
N ALA A 173 29.92 -14.02 -12.69
CA ALA A 173 30.94 -14.11 -13.73
C ALA A 173 30.69 -15.25 -14.72
N ASP A 174 30.22 -16.40 -14.23
CA ASP A 174 29.85 -17.54 -15.06
C ASP A 174 28.62 -17.21 -15.90
N ALA A 175 27.58 -16.63 -15.28
CA ALA A 175 26.38 -16.20 -15.98
C ALA A 175 26.66 -15.22 -17.13
N ILE A 176 27.56 -14.25 -16.92
CA ILE A 176 28.00 -13.30 -17.95
C ILE A 176 28.65 -14.04 -19.13
N ARG A 177 29.55 -15.00 -18.87
CA ARG A 177 30.22 -15.78 -19.91
C ARG A 177 29.21 -16.60 -20.71
N ASP A 178 28.31 -17.29 -20.03
CA ASP A 178 27.32 -18.16 -20.65
C ASP A 178 26.28 -17.36 -21.46
N TRP A 179 25.76 -16.25 -20.94
CA TRP A 179 24.89 -15.37 -21.72
C TRP A 179 25.58 -14.72 -22.91
N ARG A 180 26.88 -14.40 -22.83
CA ARG A 180 27.64 -13.90 -23.98
C ARG A 180 27.75 -14.95 -25.08
N ALA A 181 28.10 -16.20 -24.75
CA ALA A 181 28.13 -17.30 -25.71
C ALA A 181 26.77 -17.55 -26.39
N ALA A 182 25.68 -17.43 -25.62
CA ALA A 182 24.33 -17.53 -26.15
C ALA A 182 24.01 -16.39 -27.14
N LEU A 183 24.35 -15.14 -26.79
CA LEU A 183 24.12 -13.96 -27.64
C LEU A 183 24.96 -13.95 -28.92
N GLU A 184 26.19 -14.45 -28.87
CA GLU A 184 27.06 -14.59 -30.04
C GLU A 184 26.47 -15.56 -31.07
N THR A 185 25.82 -16.61 -30.59
CA THR A 185 25.17 -17.61 -31.46
C THR A 185 23.82 -17.13 -31.97
N ARG A 186 23.02 -16.52 -31.09
CA ARG A 186 21.70 -15.99 -31.42
C ARG A 186 21.43 -14.72 -30.62
N PHE A 187 21.44 -13.59 -31.31
CA PHE A 187 21.14 -12.31 -30.68
C PHE A 187 19.67 -12.20 -30.28
N GLU A 188 19.44 -11.93 -28.99
CA GLU A 188 18.12 -11.69 -28.41
C GLU A 188 18.14 -10.36 -27.63
N PRO A 189 17.33 -9.35 -28.00
CA PRO A 189 17.43 -8.01 -27.41
C PRO A 189 17.28 -7.99 -25.89
N GLU A 190 16.34 -8.75 -25.35
CA GLU A 190 16.10 -8.81 -23.90
C GLU A 190 17.25 -9.44 -23.13
N LEU A 191 17.92 -10.42 -23.74
CA LEU A 191 19.10 -11.05 -23.14
C LEU A 191 20.30 -10.10 -23.16
N ALA A 192 20.47 -9.33 -24.25
CA ALA A 192 21.51 -8.30 -24.33
C ALA A 192 21.33 -7.22 -23.26
N ILE A 193 20.10 -6.78 -23.00
CA ILE A 193 19.78 -5.82 -21.92
C ILE A 193 20.15 -6.39 -20.55
N ARG A 194 19.78 -7.65 -20.28
CA ARG A 194 20.09 -8.30 -18.99
C ARG A 194 21.60 -8.46 -18.78
N LEU A 195 22.32 -8.86 -19.83
CA LEU A 195 23.78 -8.97 -19.77
C LEU A 195 24.43 -7.61 -19.49
N ALA A 196 24.04 -6.57 -20.23
CA ALA A 196 24.55 -5.22 -20.04
C ALA A 196 24.27 -4.66 -18.64
N GLU A 197 23.08 -4.93 -18.08
CA GLU A 197 22.73 -4.54 -16.72
C GLU A 197 23.60 -5.25 -15.69
N LEU A 198 23.82 -6.56 -15.85
CA LEU A 198 24.65 -7.36 -14.95
C LEU A 198 26.12 -6.90 -14.98
N GLU A 199 26.66 -6.65 -16.17
CA GLU A 199 28.01 -6.08 -16.36
C GLU A 199 28.14 -4.68 -15.73
N SER A 200 27.12 -3.84 -15.91
CA SER A 200 27.09 -2.49 -15.34
C SER A 200 27.05 -2.49 -13.82
N GLN A 201 26.31 -3.43 -13.22
CA GLN A 201 26.24 -3.61 -11.77
C GLN A 201 27.59 -4.09 -11.20
N GLN A 202 28.26 -5.01 -11.90
CA GLN A 202 29.57 -5.50 -11.48
C GLN A 202 30.65 -4.41 -11.59
N GLY A 203 30.63 -3.61 -12.66
CA GLY A 203 31.58 -2.53 -12.89
C GLY A 203 31.25 -1.21 -12.19
N GLY A 204 30.05 -1.07 -11.61
CA GLY A 204 29.55 0.16 -11.01
C GLY A 204 29.28 1.32 -12.00
N ARG A 205 29.44 1.06 -13.30
CA ARG A 205 29.24 2.02 -14.41
C ARG A 205 28.88 1.26 -15.68
N ILE A 206 28.28 1.93 -16.64
CA ILE A 206 27.98 1.35 -17.96
C ILE A 206 29.30 1.37 -18.75
N SER A 207 29.84 0.19 -19.06
CA SER A 207 31.03 0.07 -19.90
C SER A 207 30.70 0.29 -21.38
N PRO A 208 31.68 0.59 -22.25
CA PRO A 208 31.47 0.69 -23.68
C PRO A 208 30.83 -0.57 -24.30
N GLU A 209 31.20 -1.75 -23.79
CA GLU A 209 30.63 -3.04 -24.22
C GLU A 209 29.16 -3.16 -23.82
N ALA A 210 28.82 -2.81 -22.57
CA ALA A 210 27.44 -2.80 -22.10
C ALA A 210 26.59 -1.76 -22.87
N LEU A 211 27.18 -0.62 -23.21
CA LEU A 211 26.55 0.42 -24.02
C LEU A 211 26.24 -0.06 -25.45
N ASP A 212 27.17 -0.78 -26.09
CA ASP A 212 26.94 -1.41 -27.39
C ASP A 212 25.77 -2.41 -27.34
N LEU A 213 25.71 -3.25 -26.30
CA LEU A 213 24.59 -4.19 -26.10
C LEU A 213 23.24 -3.47 -26.01
N TYR A 214 23.14 -2.37 -25.25
CA TYR A 214 21.92 -1.57 -25.18
C TYR A 214 21.53 -0.98 -26.55
N ARG A 215 22.50 -0.42 -27.29
CA ARG A 215 22.26 0.16 -28.63
C ARG A 215 21.76 -0.90 -29.60
N ARG A 216 22.40 -2.08 -29.64
CA ARG A 216 21.99 -3.20 -30.48
C ARG A 216 20.62 -3.75 -30.10
N ALA A 217 20.33 -3.84 -28.81
CA ALA A 217 19.02 -4.26 -28.32
C ALA A 217 17.92 -3.29 -28.76
N LEU A 218 18.16 -1.98 -28.64
CA LEU A 218 17.20 -0.95 -29.08
C LEU A 218 17.00 -0.94 -30.60
N ALA A 219 18.06 -1.19 -31.38
CA ALA A 219 18.00 -1.28 -32.83
C ALA A 219 17.16 -2.48 -33.32
N ALA A 220 17.25 -3.61 -32.61
CA ALA A 220 16.49 -4.82 -32.89
C ALA A 220 15.09 -4.85 -32.24
N ALA A 221 14.74 -3.83 -31.46
CA ALA A 221 13.49 -3.79 -30.70
C ALA A 221 12.26 -3.51 -31.57
N PRO A 222 11.13 -4.22 -31.35
CA PRO A 222 9.82 -3.80 -31.84
C PRO A 222 9.48 -2.35 -31.41
N LYS A 223 8.64 -1.65 -32.19
CA LYS A 223 8.27 -0.25 -31.91
C LYS A 223 7.49 -0.10 -30.59
N ASP A 224 6.76 -1.12 -30.21
CA ASP A 224 5.87 -1.22 -29.05
C ASP A 224 6.52 -1.92 -27.84
N ALA A 225 7.81 -2.24 -27.90
CA ALA A 225 8.48 -2.92 -26.80
C ALA A 225 8.45 -2.06 -25.51
N PRO A 226 7.93 -2.58 -24.39
CA PRO A 226 7.69 -1.79 -23.18
C PRO A 226 8.98 -1.28 -22.51
N TRP A 227 10.11 -1.88 -22.85
CA TRP A 227 11.43 -1.57 -22.30
C TRP A 227 12.23 -0.54 -23.11
N ARG A 228 11.75 -0.07 -24.28
CA ARG A 228 12.50 0.88 -25.13
C ARG A 228 12.96 2.13 -24.36
N MET A 229 12.02 2.78 -23.67
CA MET A 229 12.30 4.00 -22.90
C MET A 229 13.36 3.77 -21.81
N ALA A 230 13.33 2.60 -21.16
CA ALA A 230 14.32 2.26 -20.13
C ALA A 230 15.71 2.06 -20.73
N VAL A 231 15.80 1.40 -21.90
CA VAL A 231 17.07 1.20 -22.61
C VAL A 231 17.62 2.53 -23.15
N GLU A 232 16.78 3.39 -23.71
CA GLU A 232 17.18 4.75 -24.14
C GLU A 232 17.77 5.55 -22.98
N ALA A 233 17.15 5.49 -21.79
CA ALA A 233 17.68 6.13 -20.59
C ALA A 233 19.04 5.55 -20.18
N ARG A 234 19.23 4.23 -20.26
CA ARG A 234 20.53 3.59 -19.99
C ARG A 234 21.60 4.04 -21.00
N ILE A 235 21.26 4.14 -22.28
CA ILE A 235 22.18 4.62 -23.32
C ILE A 235 22.63 6.06 -23.01
N ALA A 236 21.69 6.95 -22.71
CA ALA A 236 22.01 8.34 -22.36
C ALA A 236 22.95 8.42 -21.14
N VAL A 237 22.69 7.62 -20.10
CA VAL A 237 23.58 7.55 -18.92
C VAL A 237 24.98 7.06 -19.31
N GLY A 238 25.09 6.04 -20.16
CA GLY A 238 26.37 5.51 -20.62
C GLY A 238 27.16 6.52 -21.45
N GLU A 239 26.51 7.23 -22.37
CA GLU A 239 27.13 8.29 -23.18
C GLU A 239 27.65 9.45 -22.32
N HIS A 240 26.90 9.84 -21.29
CA HIS A 240 27.38 10.82 -20.31
C HIS A 240 28.60 10.32 -19.52
N GLN A 241 28.65 9.03 -19.17
CA GLN A 241 29.78 8.44 -18.46
C GLN A 241 31.03 8.33 -19.35
N GLU A 242 30.87 7.97 -20.63
CA GLU A 242 31.96 7.93 -21.61
C GLU A 242 32.57 9.33 -21.81
N ASN A 243 31.73 10.35 -21.99
CA ASN A 243 32.18 11.72 -22.23
C ASN A 243 32.86 12.36 -21.01
N ASN A 244 32.51 11.96 -19.79
CA ASN A 244 33.11 12.48 -18.55
C ASN A 244 34.35 11.70 -18.09
N GLY A 245 34.64 10.54 -18.69
CA GLY A 245 35.75 9.67 -18.35
C GLY A 245 36.97 9.76 -19.29
N GLN A 246 36.89 10.57 -20.34
CA GLN A 246 37.99 10.96 -21.22
C GLN A 246 38.60 12.30 -20.79
#